data_AF-A0A524PSJ2-F1
#
_entry.id   AF-A0A524PSJ2-F1
#
_cell.length_a   1.000
_cell.length_b   1.000
_cell.length_c   1.000
_cell.angle_alpha   90.00
_cell.angle_beta   90.00
_cell.angle_gamma   90.00
#
_symmetry.space_group_name_H-M   'P 1'
#
loop_
_entity.id
_entity.type
_entity.pdbx_description
1 polymer ?
#
loop_
_entity_poly.entity_id
_entity_poly.type
_entity_poly.pdbx_seq_one_letter_code
_entity_poly.pdbx_strand_id
1 'polypeptide(L)' 'MALLGFLSKEKKEDLNKGLEKTKESVFRKLSRAVVGKSRVDEDVLDNLEEILI' A
#
# COMPACT_ATOMS: atom_id res chain seq x y z
N MET A 1 23.90 -18.48 14.08
CA MET A 1 23.30 -17.30 13.38
C MET A 1 21.88 -17.58 12.85
N ALA A 2 21.02 -18.35 13.54
CA ALA A 2 19.68 -18.72 13.03
C ALA A 2 18.50 -18.00 13.71
N LEU A 3 18.70 -17.57 14.96
CA LEU A 3 17.66 -17.07 15.86
C LEU A 3 17.26 -15.61 15.60
N LEU A 4 18.15 -14.77 15.04
CA LEU A 4 17.78 -13.42 14.58
C LEU A 4 16.82 -13.43 13.37
N GLY A 5 16.90 -14.45 12.51
CA GLY A 5 16.07 -14.56 11.31
C GLY A 5 14.63 -15.01 11.58
N PHE A 6 14.39 -15.70 12.70
CA PHE A 6 13.05 -16.10 13.11
C PHE A 6 12.29 -14.94 13.77
N LEU A 7 12.95 -14.20 14.66
CA LEU A 7 12.38 -13.00 15.29
C LEU A 7 12.08 -11.89 14.27
N SER A 8 12.87 -11.76 13.20
CA SER A 8 12.59 -10.80 12.14
C SER A 8 11.42 -11.21 11.24
N LYS A 9 11.12 -12.50 11.10
CA LYS A 9 9.93 -13.00 10.40
C LYS A 9 8.66 -12.70 11.18
N GLU A 10 8.63 -13.02 12.48
CA GLU A 10 7.48 -12.77 13.35
C GLU A 10 7.13 -11.27 13.39
N LYS A 11 8.14 -10.40 13.59
CA LYS A 11 7.97 -8.94 13.52
C LYS A 11 7.42 -8.44 12.18
N LYS A 12 7.82 -9.08 11.07
CA LYS A 12 7.33 -8.73 9.73
C LYS A 12 5.88 -9.15 9.56
N GLU A 13 5.50 -10.30 10.10
CA GLU A 13 4.13 -10.80 10.07
C GLU A 13 3.19 -9.91 10.88
N ASP A 14 3.60 -9.54 12.10
CA ASP A 14 2.87 -8.61 12.96
C ASP A 14 2.73 -7.22 12.33
N LEU A 15 3.80 -6.71 11.71
CA LEU A 15 3.76 -5.45 10.98
C LEU A 15 2.79 -5.50 9.79
N ASN A 16 2.83 -6.59 9.01
CA ASN A 16 1.90 -6.78 7.89
C ASN A 16 0.45 -6.84 8.35
N LYS A 17 0.18 -7.55 9.45
CA LYS A 17 -1.15 -7.67 10.04
C LYS A 17 -1.64 -6.33 10.61
N GLY A 18 -0.77 -5.59 11.29
CA GLY A 18 -1.08 -4.26 11.82
C GLY A 18 -1.40 -3.24 10.73
N LEU A 19 -0.76 -3.35 9.57
CA LEU A 19 -0.96 -2.46 8.42
C LEU A 19 -2.01 -2.96 7.42
N GLU A 20 -2.64 -4.11 7.64
CA GLU A 20 -3.53 -4.76 6.68
C GLU A 20 -4.67 -3.84 6.23
N LYS A 21 -5.36 -3.20 7.19
CA LYS A 21 -6.47 -2.27 6.90
C LYS A 21 -6.01 -1.02 6.15
N THR A 22 -4.83 -0.49 6.50
CA THR A 22 -4.27 0.68 5.82
C THR A 22 -3.92 0.33 4.38
N LYS A 23 -3.28 -0.82 4.17
CA LYS A 23 -2.99 -1.36 2.83
C LYS A 23 -4.27 -1.52 2.02
N GLU A 24 -5.29 -2.16 2.57
CA GLU A 24 -6.58 -2.34 1.88
C GLU A 24 -7.23 -0.99 1.52
N SER A 25 -7.24 -0.03 2.45
CA SER A 25 -7.80 1.31 2.22
C SER A 25 -7.07 2.06 1.12
N VAL A 26 -5.73 2.07 1.14
CA VAL A 26 -4.90 2.74 0.13
C VAL A 26 -5.12 2.10 -1.24
N PHE A 27 -5.05 0.77 -1.34
CA PHE A 27 -5.32 0.06 -2.60
C PHE A 27 -6.72 0.37 -3.14
N ARG A 28 -7.74 0.41 -2.28
CA ARG A 28 -9.11 0.74 -2.69
C ARG A 28 -9.24 2.17 -3.23
N LYS A 29 -8.58 3.15 -2.61
CA LYS A 29 -8.55 4.54 -3.10
C LYS A 29 -7.86 4.61 -4.47
N LEU A 30 -6.68 3.99 -4.59
CA LEU A 30 -5.92 3.94 -5.83
C LEU A 30 -6.70 3.29 -6.97
N SER A 31 -7.34 2.13 -6.72
CA SER A 31 -8.15 1.45 -7.73
C SER A 31 -9.29 2.30 -8.28
N ARG A 32 -9.85 3.21 -7.48
CA ARG A 32 -10.88 4.15 -7.94
C ARG A 32 -10.29 5.28 -8.78
N ALA A 33 -9.16 5.85 -8.37
CA ALA A 33 -8.51 6.95 -9.09
C ALA A 33 -8.04 6.54 -10.49
N VAL A 34 -7.64 5.27 -10.67
CA VAL A 34 -7.13 4.78 -11.96
C VAL A 34 -8.19 4.06 -12.81
N VAL A 35 -9.44 3.96 -12.35
CA VAL A 35 -10.47 3.22 -13.08
C VAL A 35 -10.75 3.88 -14.44
N GLY A 36 -10.68 3.10 -15.51
CA GLY A 36 -10.90 3.61 -16.88
C GLY A 36 -9.74 4.43 -17.47
N LYS A 37 -8.63 4.61 -16.74
CA LYS A 37 -7.40 5.23 -17.26
C LYS A 37 -6.49 4.14 -17.83
N SER A 38 -6.00 4.32 -19.06
CA SER A 38 -5.10 3.37 -19.74
C SER A 38 -3.62 3.76 -19.65
N ARG A 39 -3.35 4.99 -19.23
CA ARG A 39 -2.01 5.57 -19.05
C ARG A 39 -2.02 6.45 -17.80
N VAL A 40 -0.83 6.66 -17.24
CA VAL A 40 -0.61 7.62 -16.16
C VAL A 40 -0.41 8.99 -16.81
N ASP A 41 -1.39 9.86 -16.64
CA ASP A 41 -1.40 11.25 -17.11
C ASP A 41 -1.37 12.22 -15.91
N GLU A 42 -1.33 13.53 -16.18
CA GLU A 42 -1.28 14.57 -15.15
C GLU A 42 -2.48 14.48 -14.19
N ASP A 43 -3.69 14.24 -14.71
CA ASP A 43 -4.88 14.04 -13.86
C ASP A 43 -4.70 12.86 -12.89
N VAL A 44 -4.12 11.74 -13.34
CA VAL A 44 -3.87 10.58 -12.47
C VAL A 44 -2.85 10.91 -11.39
N LEU A 45 -1.83 11.72 -11.71
CA LEU A 45 -0.82 12.16 -10.74
C LEU A 45 -1.42 13.08 -9.68
N ASP A 46 -2.28 14.03 -10.08
CA ASP A 46 -2.96 14.93 -9.15
C ASP A 46 -3.90 14.16 -8.21
N ASN A 47 -4.69 13.22 -8.74
CA ASN A 47 -5.55 12.36 -7.92
C ASN A 47 -4.74 11.45 -6.98
N LEU A 48 -3.54 11.03 -7.38
CA LEU A 48 -2.65 10.25 -6.54
C LEU A 48 -2.09 11.10 -5.39
N GLU A 49 -1.74 12.36 -5.65
CA GLU A 49 -1.31 13.31 -4.62
C GLU A 49 -2.39 13.49 -3.55
N GLU A 50 -3.66 13.71 -3.96
CA GLU A 50 -4.79 13.85 -3.02
C GLU A 50 -5.02 12.59 -2.16
N ILE A 51 -4.78 11.39 -2.72
CA ILE A 51 -4.95 10.13 -1.98
C ILE A 51 -3.87 9.92 -0.92
N LEU A 52 -2.67 10.47 -1.15
CA LEU A 52 -1.48 10.28 -0.33
C LEU A 52 -1.29 11.38 0.75
N ILE A 53 -2.00 12.50 0.63
CA ILE A 53 -2.15 13.51 1.68
C ILE A 53 -3.22 13.08 2.69
#